data_AF-A0A1J8Q3A1-F1
#
_entry.id   AF-A0A1J8Q3A1-F1
#
_cell.length_a   1.000
_cell.length_b   1.000
_cell.length_c   1.000
_cell.angle_alpha   90.00
_cell.angle_beta   90.00
_cell.angle_gamma   90.00
#
_symmetry.space_group_name_H-M   'P 1'
#
loop_
_entity.id
_entity.type
_entity.pdbx_description
1 polymer ?
#
loop_
_entity_poly.entity_id
_entity_poly.type
_entity_poly.pdbx_seq_one_letter_code
_entity_poly.pdbx_strand_id
1 'polypeptide(L)'
;MPLLRLIEHEWGGTKDRSTNKECRQTWRPHNDNNVRRQWSQFMFFIKQIKSAMDTGDHASEAVQILDEQCSSMSIPQFHSRLQPKRKWPQASVATSPSASDPQGAVLHV
;
A
#
# COMPACT_ATOMS: atom_id res chain seq x y z
N MET A 1 -3.84 31.35 -18.85
CA MET A 1 -4.14 30.14 -18.05
C MET A 1 -3.16 30.05 -16.88
N PRO A 2 -3.58 29.56 -15.69
CA PRO A 2 -2.65 29.29 -14.59
C PRO A 2 -1.61 28.24 -15.00
N LEU A 3 -0.37 28.37 -14.53
CA LEU A 3 0.77 27.52 -14.92
C LEU A 3 0.48 26.01 -14.76
N LEU A 4 -0.22 25.64 -13.68
CA LEU A 4 -0.61 24.25 -13.41
C LEU A 4 -1.62 23.71 -14.42
N ARG A 5 -2.54 24.55 -14.91
CA ARG A 5 -3.49 24.16 -15.97
C ARG A 5 -2.86 24.13 -17.35
N LEU A 6 -1.82 24.93 -17.59
CA LEU A 6 -1.01 24.84 -18.80
C LEU A 6 -0.25 23.50 -18.82
N ILE A 7 0.34 23.12 -17.70
CA ILE A 7 0.96 21.80 -17.53
C ILE A 7 -0.06 20.68 -17.74
N GLU A 8 -1.26 20.76 -17.16
CA GLU A 8 -2.28 19.72 -17.36
C GLU A 8 -2.83 19.69 -18.80
N HIS A 9 -2.95 20.83 -19.46
CA HIS A 9 -3.35 20.93 -20.87
C HIS A 9 -2.28 20.38 -21.82
N GLU A 10 -1.01 20.71 -21.57
CA GLU A 10 0.14 20.26 -22.38
C GLU A 10 0.53 18.80 -22.05
N TRP A 11 0.38 18.38 -20.79
CA TRP A 11 0.93 17.12 -20.27
C TRP A 11 -0.13 16.10 -19.81
N GLY A 12 -1.40 16.48 -19.79
CA GLY A 12 -2.55 15.59 -19.55
C GLY A 12 -2.81 14.67 -20.74
N GLY A 13 -3.52 13.55 -20.48
CA GLY A 13 -3.92 12.63 -21.54
C GLY A 13 -4.96 13.28 -22.44
N THR A 14 -4.65 13.41 -23.74
CA THR A 14 -5.63 13.88 -24.72
C THR A 14 -6.50 12.70 -25.14
N LYS A 15 -7.79 12.79 -24.82
CA LYS A 15 -8.77 11.83 -25.31
C LYS A 15 -9.02 12.11 -26.79
N ASP A 16 -8.59 11.19 -27.64
CA ASP A 16 -8.90 11.27 -29.07
C ASP A 16 -10.40 11.07 -29.24
N ARG A 17 -11.08 12.11 -29.75
CA ARG A 17 -12.53 12.11 -29.95
C ARG A 17 -12.97 11.13 -31.04
N SER A 18 -12.08 10.75 -31.95
CA SER A 18 -12.39 9.83 -33.05
C SER A 18 -12.32 8.36 -32.63
N THR A 19 -11.35 8.00 -31.80
CA THR A 19 -11.15 6.62 -31.33
C THR A 19 -11.70 6.37 -29.92
N ASN A 20 -12.13 7.41 -29.21
CA ASN A 20 -12.53 7.38 -27.80
C ASN A 20 -11.45 6.84 -26.84
N LYS A 21 -10.22 6.66 -27.33
CA LYS A 21 -9.08 6.16 -26.57
C LYS A 21 -8.32 7.33 -25.95
N GLU A 22 -7.92 7.15 -24.70
CA GLU A 22 -7.03 8.09 -24.03
C GLU A 22 -5.62 7.91 -24.61
N CYS A 23 -5.15 8.90 -25.38
CA CYS A 23 -3.80 8.88 -25.91
C CYS A 23 -2.87 9.51 -24.87
N ARG A 24 -2.00 8.70 -24.27
CA ARG A 24 -0.95 9.22 -23.39
C ARG A 24 0.17 9.74 -24.28
N GLN A 25 0.68 10.93 -23.95
CA GLN A 25 1.80 11.53 -24.66
C GLN A 25 2.99 10.57 -24.72
N THR A 26 3.63 10.46 -25.89
CA THR A 26 4.71 9.51 -26.18
C THR A 26 5.96 9.70 -25.32
N TRP A 27 6.16 10.89 -24.76
CA TRP A 27 7.24 11.20 -23.82
C TRP A 27 6.94 10.74 -22.38
N ARG A 28 5.68 10.41 -22.03
CA ARG A 28 5.39 9.80 -20.74
C ARG A 28 6.08 8.42 -20.74
N PRO A 29 6.96 8.12 -19.77
CA PRO A 29 7.59 6.82 -19.67
C PRO A 29 6.53 5.73 -19.77
N HIS A 30 6.66 4.86 -20.77
CA HIS A 30 5.68 3.83 -21.09
C HIS A 30 5.45 2.96 -19.86
N ASN A 31 4.36 3.22 -19.10
CA ASN A 31 3.95 2.55 -17.86
C ASN A 31 5.04 1.62 -17.29
N ASP A 32 6.20 2.19 -16.97
CA ASP A 32 7.36 1.35 -16.74
C ASP A 32 7.23 0.86 -15.31
N ASN A 33 6.90 -0.42 -15.18
CA ASN A 33 6.70 -1.05 -13.90
C ASN A 33 7.95 -0.91 -13.02
N ASN A 34 9.15 -0.86 -13.60
CA ASN A 34 10.39 -0.64 -12.87
C ASN A 34 10.45 0.79 -12.31
N VAL A 35 10.25 1.80 -13.15
CA VAL A 35 10.25 3.21 -12.71
C VAL A 35 9.18 3.47 -11.66
N ARG A 36 7.97 2.92 -11.85
CA ARG A 36 6.88 3.04 -10.86
C ARG A 36 7.23 2.37 -9.54
N ARG A 37 7.89 1.20 -9.59
CA ARG A 37 8.34 0.48 -8.40
C ARG A 37 9.42 1.23 -7.66
N GLN A 38 10.43 1.74 -8.37
CA GLN A 38 11.50 2.56 -7.78
C GLN A 38 10.93 3.83 -7.14
N TRP A 39 10.04 4.54 -7.82
CA TRP A 39 9.36 5.72 -7.27
C TRP A 39 8.56 5.39 -6.01
N SER A 40 7.84 4.26 -6.01
CA SER A 40 7.09 3.80 -4.84
C SER A 40 8.00 3.49 -3.65
N GLN A 41 9.14 2.83 -3.89
CA GLN A 41 10.14 2.54 -2.87
C GLN A 41 10.73 3.83 -2.29
N PHE A 42 11.12 4.78 -3.16
CA PHE A 42 11.65 6.07 -2.74
C PHE A 42 10.67 6.84 -1.85
N MET A 43 9.41 6.95 -2.29
CA MET A 43 8.36 7.62 -1.53
C MET A 43 8.05 6.91 -0.21
N PHE A 44 8.19 5.58 -0.15
CA PHE A 44 8.03 4.81 1.08
C PHE A 44 9.12 5.16 2.11
N PHE A 45 10.40 5.09 1.73
CA PHE A 45 11.48 5.37 2.67
C PHE A 45 11.53 6.84 3.11
N ILE A 46 11.16 7.79 2.24
CA ILE A 46 10.97 9.19 2.66
C ILE A 46 9.92 9.31 3.76
N LYS A 47 8.81 8.58 3.67
CA LYS A 47 7.77 8.60 4.72
C LYS A 47 8.29 8.02 6.03
N GLN A 48 9.08 6.94 5.96
CA GLN A 48 9.69 6.34 7.17
C GLN A 48 10.66 7.32 7.85
N ILE A 49 11.53 7.99 7.09
CA ILE A 49 12.45 8.99 7.62
C ILE A 49 11.68 10.16 8.25
N LYS A 50 10.66 10.67 7.57
CA LYS A 50 9.80 11.74 8.12
C LYS A 50 9.11 11.31 9.42
N SER A 51 8.59 10.09 9.48
CA SER A 51 7.95 9.57 10.70
C SER A 51 8.91 9.44 11.88
N ALA A 52 10.17 9.07 11.63
CA ALA A 52 11.21 9.05 12.66
C ALA A 52 11.56 10.47 13.11
N MET A 53 11.69 11.41 12.16
CA MET A 53 11.91 12.83 12.48
C MET A 53 10.77 13.45 13.29
N ASP A 54 9.52 13.07 13.01
CA ASP A 54 8.36 13.51 13.79
C ASP A 54 8.39 12.96 15.24
N THR A 55 9.14 11.89 15.49
CA THR A 55 9.37 11.30 16.82
C THR A 55 10.52 11.99 17.57
N GLY A 56 11.29 12.84 16.90
CA GLY A 56 12.38 13.63 17.48
C GLY A 56 13.78 13.25 16.98
N ASP A 57 13.89 12.23 16.12
CA ASP A 57 15.18 11.79 15.58
C ASP A 57 15.72 12.77 14.55
N HIS A 58 17.04 12.92 14.46
CA HIS A 58 17.62 13.66 13.34
C HIS A 58 17.54 12.84 12.05
N ALA A 59 17.49 13.50 10.88
CA ALA A 59 17.36 12.82 9.59
C ALA A 59 18.51 11.82 9.34
N SER A 60 19.72 12.14 9.78
CA SER A 60 20.89 11.24 9.69
C SER A 60 20.73 10.00 10.54
N GLU A 61 20.19 10.13 11.75
CA GLU A 61 19.95 9.02 12.68
C GLU A 61 18.84 8.12 12.14
N ALA A 62 17.75 8.70 11.63
CA ALA A 62 16.67 7.96 10.99
C ALA A 62 17.14 7.13 9.78
N VAL A 63 18.03 7.69 8.96
CA VAL A 63 18.65 6.97 7.84
C VAL A 63 19.55 5.85 8.35
N GLN A 64 20.38 6.12 9.36
CA GLN A 64 21.26 5.11 9.94
C GLN A 64 20.48 3.93 10.53
N ILE A 65 19.41 4.20 11.28
CA ILE A 65 18.52 3.16 11.83
C ILE A 65 17.92 2.30 10.70
N LEU A 66 17.45 2.93 9.62
CA LEU A 66 16.91 2.20 8.48
C LEU A 66 17.97 1.36 7.77
N ASP A 67 19.20 1.86 7.66
CA ASP A 67 20.33 1.14 7.05
C ASP A 67 20.74 -0.07 7.90
N GLU A 68 20.88 0.11 9.21
CA GLU A 68 21.17 -0.96 10.17
C GLU A 68 20.07 -2.04 10.15
N GLN A 69 18.79 -1.63 10.09
CA GLN A 69 17.65 -2.56 9.95
C GLN A 69 17.62 -3.27 8.61
N CYS A 70 18.07 -2.61 7.53
CA CYS A 70 18.18 -3.22 6.21
C CYS A 70 19.23 -4.34 6.23
N SER A 71 20.36 -4.11 6.91
CA SER A 71 21.45 -5.08 7.05
C SER A 71 21.86 -5.64 5.68
N SER A 72 21.84 -6.96 5.50
CA SER A 72 22.17 -7.62 4.22
C SER A 72 21.00 -7.78 3.25
N MET A 73 19.80 -7.29 3.59
CA MET A 73 18.63 -7.40 2.70
C MET A 73 18.76 -6.47 1.50
N SER A 74 18.27 -6.92 0.35
CA SER A 74 18.03 -6.00 -0.76
C SER A 74 16.91 -5.01 -0.42
N ILE A 75 16.96 -3.80 -0.97
CA ILE A 75 15.93 -2.76 -0.78
C ILE A 75 14.51 -3.30 -1.06
N PRO A 76 14.24 -4.11 -2.10
CA PRO A 76 12.92 -4.73 -2.26
C PRO A 76 12.48 -5.67 -1.14
N GLN A 77 13.38 -6.49 -0.61
CA GLN A 77 13.09 -7.40 0.50
C GLN A 77 12.79 -6.60 1.76
N PHE A 78 13.63 -5.59 2.05
CA PHE A 78 13.44 -4.73 3.21
C PHE A 78 12.14 -3.93 3.14
N HIS A 79 11.86 -3.32 1.99
CA HIS A 79 10.59 -2.64 1.73
C HIS A 79 9.39 -3.56 1.97
N SER A 80 9.43 -4.80 1.46
CA SER A 80 8.33 -5.76 1.64
C SER A 80 8.13 -6.18 3.10
N ARG A 81 9.23 -6.28 3.88
CA ARG A 81 9.18 -6.58 5.32
C ARG A 81 8.56 -5.46 6.14
N LEU A 82 8.82 -4.20 5.77
CA LEU A 82 8.28 -3.03 6.45
C LEU A 82 6.83 -2.71 6.08
N GLN A 83 6.30 -3.28 4.99
CA GLN A 83 4.89 -3.08 4.66
C GLN A 83 3.99 -3.70 5.72
N PRO A 84 2.88 -3.03 6.11
CA PRO A 84 1.90 -3.61 7.00
C PRO A 84 1.40 -4.95 6.44
N LYS A 85 1.55 -6.02 7.21
CA LYS A 85 0.96 -7.31 6.84
C LYS A 85 -0.55 -7.12 6.78
N ARG A 86 -1.12 -7.27 5.58
CA ARG A 86 -2.57 -7.32 5.42
C ARG A 86 -3.08 -8.52 6.21
N LYS A 87 -3.81 -8.27 7.29
CA LYS A 87 -4.61 -9.29 7.95
C LYS A 87 -5.76 -9.61 7.00
N TRP A 88 -5.69 -10.77 6.34
CA TRP A 88 -6.85 -11.27 5.62
C TRP A 88 -7.96 -11.48 6.66
N PRO A 89 -9.22 -11.07 6.41
CA PRO A 89 -10.33 -11.45 7.26
C PRO A 89 -10.36 -12.98 7.31
N GLN A 90 -9.91 -13.56 8.42
CA GLN A 90 -10.16 -14.97 8.73
C GLN A 90 -11.67 -15.14 8.59
N ALA A 91 -12.10 -15.90 7.57
CA ALA A 91 -13.49 -16.28 7.42
C ALA A 91 -13.87 -16.91 8.76
N SER A 92 -14.75 -16.23 9.51
CA SER A 92 -15.19 -16.68 10.81
C SER A 92 -15.64 -18.12 10.67
N VAL A 93 -14.86 -19.04 11.25
CA VAL A 93 -15.32 -20.40 11.49
C VAL A 93 -16.61 -20.22 12.28
N ALA A 94 -17.73 -20.51 11.64
CA ALA A 94 -19.02 -20.59 12.29
C ALA A 94 -18.90 -21.70 13.33
N THR A 95 -18.63 -21.31 14.58
CA THR A 95 -18.85 -22.17 15.72
C THR A 95 -20.35 -22.43 15.75
N SER A 96 -20.77 -23.58 15.20
CA SER A 96 -22.10 -24.11 15.41
C SER A 96 -22.40 -24.11 16.91
N PRO A 97 -23.50 -23.49 17.37
CA PRO A 97 -23.91 -23.63 18.75
C PRO A 97 -24.35 -25.09 18.94
N SER A 98 -23.63 -25.79 19.81
CA SER A 98 -24.03 -27.07 20.37
C SER A 98 -25.34 -26.83 21.14
N ALA A 99 -26.46 -27.24 20.55
CA ALA A 99 -27.75 -27.22 21.24
C ALA A 99 -27.74 -28.32 22.32
N SER A 100 -27.48 -27.92 23.55
CA SER A 100 -27.99 -28.63 24.72
C SER A 100 -29.47 -28.30 24.83
N ASP A 101 -30.34 -29.30 24.70
CA ASP A 101 -31.74 -29.18 25.11
C ASP A 101 -31.99 -30.02 26.39
N PRO A 102 -32.68 -29.46 27.40
CA PRO A 102 -32.98 -30.12 28.66
C PRO A 102 -34.39 -30.71 28.70
N GLN A 103 -34.67 -31.39 29.82
CA GLN A 103 -35.98 -31.65 30.45
C GLN A 103 -36.48 -33.10 30.39
N GLY A 104 -36.57 -33.66 31.60
CA GLY A 104 -37.23 -34.91 31.88
C GLY A 104 -38.74 -34.79 31.83
N ALA A 105 -39.37 -35.92 31.51
CA ALA A 105 -40.77 -36.18 31.74
C ALA A 105 -40.87 -37.36 32.72
N VAL A 106 -41.31 -37.04 33.94
CA VAL A 106 -41.81 -38.00 34.92
C VAL A 106 -43.16 -38.52 34.39
N LEU A 107 -43.30 -39.84 34.27
CA LEU A 107 -44.60 -40.49 34.06
C LEU A 107 -44.84 -41.48 35.21
N HIS A 108 -45.84 -41.13 36.02
CA HIS A 108 -46.49 -42.00 37.00
C HIS A 108 -47.25 -43.12 36.30
N VAL A 109 -47.08 -44.37 36.77
CA VAL A 109 -48.16 -45.34 37.04
C VAL A 109 -47.78 -46.14 38.29
#